data_AF-A0A3C0U6F9-F1
#
_entry.id   AF-A0A3C0U6F9-F1
#
_cell.length_a   1.000
_cell.length_b   1.000
_cell.length_c   1.000
_cell.angle_alpha   90.00
_cell.angle_beta   90.00
_cell.angle_gamma   90.00
#
_symmetry.space_group_name_H-M   'P 1'
#
loop_
_entity.id
_entity.type
_entity.pdbx_description
1 polymer ?
#
loop_
_entity_poly.entity_id
_entity_poly.type
_entity_poly.pdbx_seq_one_letter_code
_entity_poly.pdbx_strand_id
1 'polypeptide(L)'
;IQGIVFGALNPNQTIDQDFCDSLIFQAKKLGLGTTFHRAFDVCANPEKAMEYLINRGVDRILTSGFQPSCQQGIQGIARTVAQAKGRISIQAGSGVNADIVSELWRTGIRAFHATARYWEQDEQHLGFEGRWMPDEDKIKALRREVDRCSKN
;
A
#
# COMPACT_ATOMS: atom_id res chain seq x y z
N ILE A 1 -18.17 5.93 -0.85
CA ILE A 1 -16.91 5.37 -1.41
C ILE A 1 -16.24 6.50 -2.18
N GLN A 2 -14.95 6.78 -1.91
CA GLN A 2 -14.21 7.92 -2.45
C GLN A 2 -13.04 7.47 -3.36
N GLY A 3 -12.84 6.17 -3.50
CA GLY A 3 -11.79 5.61 -4.33
C GLY A 3 -11.90 4.10 -4.46
N ILE A 4 -11.12 3.55 -5.39
CA ILE A 4 -10.99 2.12 -5.64
C ILE A 4 -9.52 1.67 -5.50
N VAL A 5 -9.34 0.40 -5.16
CA VAL A 5 -8.04 -0.26 -5.09
C VAL A 5 -8.08 -1.45 -6.05
N PHE A 6 -7.12 -1.53 -6.95
CA PHE A 6 -7.10 -2.56 -8.00
C PHE A 6 -5.67 -2.90 -8.42
N GLY A 7 -5.53 -3.92 -9.25
CA GLY A 7 -4.32 -4.19 -10.01
C GLY A 7 -4.42 -5.55 -10.67
N ALA A 8 -4.08 -5.61 -11.95
CA ALA A 8 -4.14 -6.84 -12.73
C ALA A 8 -2.86 -6.99 -13.54
N LEU A 9 -2.36 -8.21 -13.60
CA LEU A 9 -1.17 -8.57 -14.33
C LEU A 9 -1.48 -9.72 -15.29
N ASN A 10 -0.83 -9.70 -16.44
CA ASN A 10 -0.74 -10.82 -17.35
C ASN A 10 0.10 -11.97 -16.72
N PRO A 11 0.03 -13.20 -17.26
CA PRO A 11 0.85 -14.32 -16.78
C PRO A 11 2.38 -14.06 -16.79
N ASN A 12 2.85 -13.18 -17.68
CA ASN A 12 4.24 -12.74 -17.74
C ASN A 12 4.57 -11.60 -16.75
N GLN A 13 3.68 -11.33 -15.78
CA GLN A 13 3.83 -10.30 -14.75
C GLN A 13 3.96 -8.86 -15.28
N THR A 14 3.53 -8.60 -16.52
CA THR A 14 3.30 -7.24 -17.03
C THR A 14 1.89 -6.76 -16.67
N ILE A 15 1.64 -5.46 -16.61
CA ILE A 15 0.29 -4.93 -16.36
C ILE A 15 -0.67 -5.39 -17.45
N ASP A 16 -1.83 -5.91 -17.04
CA ASP A 16 -2.98 -6.09 -17.93
C ASP A 16 -3.57 -4.71 -18.22
N GLN A 17 -3.15 -4.13 -19.35
CA GLN A 17 -3.48 -2.75 -19.70
C GLN A 17 -4.95 -2.59 -20.07
N ASP A 18 -5.56 -3.57 -20.74
CA ASP A 18 -6.96 -3.49 -21.15
C ASP A 18 -7.89 -3.44 -19.93
N PHE A 19 -7.65 -4.32 -18.95
CA PHE A 19 -8.41 -4.32 -17.70
C PHE A 19 -8.16 -3.04 -16.89
N CYS A 20 -6.89 -2.65 -16.72
CA CYS A 20 -6.54 -1.48 -15.92
C CYS A 20 -7.06 -0.18 -16.54
N ASP A 21 -6.91 0.02 -17.85
CA ASP A 21 -7.37 1.23 -18.54
C ASP A 21 -8.89 1.39 -18.42
N SER A 22 -9.65 0.29 -18.54
CA SER A 22 -11.10 0.29 -18.35
C SER A 22 -11.52 0.76 -16.94
N LEU A 23 -10.90 0.20 -15.89
CA LEU A 23 -11.19 0.60 -14.51
C LEU A 23 -10.78 2.05 -14.21
N ILE A 24 -9.59 2.46 -14.68
CA ILE A 24 -9.09 3.82 -14.50
C ILE A 24 -10.02 4.82 -15.17
N PHE A 25 -10.49 4.52 -16.39
CA PHE A 25 -11.44 5.36 -17.11
C PHE A 25 -12.75 5.54 -16.32
N GLN A 26 -13.34 4.45 -15.81
CA GLN A 26 -14.58 4.54 -15.04
C GLN A 26 -14.37 5.26 -13.71
N ALA A 27 -13.28 4.99 -12.99
CA ALA A 27 -12.96 5.67 -11.73
C ALA A 27 -12.87 7.18 -11.93
N LYS A 28 -12.16 7.63 -12.99
CA LYS A 28 -12.06 9.05 -13.35
C LYS A 28 -13.40 9.67 -13.70
N LYS A 29 -14.21 8.99 -14.51
CA LYS A 29 -15.56 9.46 -14.88
C LYS A 29 -16.44 9.67 -13.64
N LEU A 30 -16.25 8.87 -12.60
CA LEU A 30 -16.97 8.94 -11.34
C LEU A 30 -16.29 9.85 -10.29
N GLY A 31 -15.15 10.47 -10.61
CA GLY A 31 -14.40 11.31 -9.67
C GLY A 31 -13.82 10.55 -8.48
N LEU A 32 -13.52 9.26 -8.65
CA LEU A 32 -12.98 8.38 -7.62
C LEU A 32 -11.44 8.36 -7.65
N GLY A 33 -10.82 8.38 -6.46
CA GLY A 33 -9.39 8.13 -6.34
C GLY A 33 -9.02 6.69 -6.68
N THR A 34 -7.77 6.47 -7.05
CA THR A 34 -7.26 5.20 -7.57
C THR A 34 -5.97 4.78 -6.88
N THR A 35 -5.92 3.53 -6.42
CA THR A 35 -4.69 2.94 -5.88
C THR A 35 -4.38 1.62 -6.57
N PHE A 36 -3.20 1.53 -7.18
CA PHE A 36 -2.69 0.26 -7.68
C PHE A 36 -2.08 -0.54 -6.52
N HIS A 37 -2.61 -1.71 -6.22
CA HIS A 37 -2.25 -2.48 -5.04
C HIS A 37 -0.93 -3.25 -5.20
N ARG A 38 -0.66 -4.20 -4.28
CA ARG A 38 0.57 -5.00 -4.21
C ARG A 38 0.85 -5.93 -5.40
N ALA A 39 0.00 -5.99 -6.42
CA ALA A 39 0.41 -6.48 -7.74
C ALA A 39 1.69 -5.76 -8.25
N PHE A 40 1.91 -4.51 -7.85
CA PHE A 40 3.14 -3.79 -8.14
C PHE A 40 4.41 -4.52 -7.64
N ASP A 41 4.34 -5.18 -6.48
CA ASP A 41 5.47 -5.87 -5.87
C ASP A 41 5.95 -7.09 -6.67
N VAL A 42 5.09 -7.59 -7.58
CA VAL A 42 5.36 -8.78 -8.41
C VAL A 42 5.38 -8.45 -9.90
N CYS A 43 5.45 -7.17 -10.28
CA CYS A 43 5.66 -6.77 -11.67
C CYS A 43 7.03 -7.21 -12.17
N ALA A 44 7.10 -7.77 -13.39
CA ALA A 44 8.36 -8.14 -14.04
C ALA A 44 9.28 -6.92 -14.26
N ASN A 45 8.70 -5.74 -14.50
CA ASN A 45 9.44 -4.48 -14.60
C ASN A 45 8.68 -3.37 -13.86
N PRO A 46 8.95 -3.17 -12.56
CA PRO A 46 8.28 -2.18 -11.74
C PRO A 46 8.48 -0.74 -12.23
N GLU A 47 9.63 -0.45 -12.85
CA GLU A 47 9.92 0.88 -13.37
C GLU A 47 8.98 1.24 -14.52
N LYS A 48 8.84 0.35 -15.51
CA LYS A 48 7.87 0.50 -16.61
C LYS A 48 6.43 0.52 -16.12
N ALA A 49 6.10 -0.33 -15.13
CA ALA A 49 4.78 -0.36 -14.52
C ALA A 49 4.42 0.99 -13.89
N MET A 50 5.35 1.62 -13.15
CA MET A 50 5.13 2.94 -12.57
C MET A 50 4.88 4.01 -13.62
N GLU A 51 5.69 4.06 -14.69
CA GLU A 51 5.50 5.05 -15.75
C GLU A 51 4.15 4.87 -16.47
N TYR A 52 3.71 3.63 -16.68
CA TYR A 52 2.37 3.36 -17.19
C TYR A 52 1.29 3.92 -16.25
N LEU A 53 1.36 3.64 -14.95
CA LEU A 53 0.37 4.10 -13.96
C LEU A 53 0.33 5.63 -13.85
N ILE A 54 1.49 6.29 -13.85
CA ILE A 54 1.59 7.76 -13.85
C ILE A 54 0.93 8.34 -15.10
N ASN A 55 1.22 7.81 -16.28
CA ASN A 55 0.66 8.31 -17.54
C ASN A 55 -0.86 8.12 -17.61
N ARG A 56 -1.41 7.19 -16.84
CA ARG A 56 -2.86 6.94 -16.73
C ARG A 56 -3.47 7.70 -15.57
N GLY A 57 -2.70 8.52 -14.85
CA GLY A 57 -3.19 9.35 -13.75
C GLY A 57 -3.71 8.54 -12.57
N VAL A 58 -3.04 7.43 -12.25
CA VAL A 58 -3.30 6.70 -11.01
C VAL A 58 -2.74 7.51 -9.84
N ASP A 59 -3.50 7.63 -8.75
CA ASP A 59 -3.12 8.53 -7.64
C ASP A 59 -2.05 7.92 -6.73
N ARG A 60 -2.07 6.59 -6.56
CA ARG A 60 -1.24 5.92 -5.56
C ARG A 60 -0.81 4.50 -5.96
N ILE A 61 0.38 4.10 -5.52
CA ILE A 61 0.86 2.71 -5.54
C ILE A 61 1.02 2.22 -4.09
N LEU A 62 0.47 1.05 -3.79
CA LEU A 62 0.71 0.31 -2.55
C LEU A 62 1.79 -0.75 -2.77
N THR A 63 2.87 -0.70 -2.00
CA THR A 63 4.03 -1.59 -2.17
C THR A 63 4.67 -1.92 -0.83
N SER A 64 5.30 -3.09 -0.76
CA SER A 64 6.21 -3.48 0.32
C SER A 64 7.69 -3.36 -0.07
N GLY A 65 7.99 -2.83 -1.26
CA GLY A 65 9.34 -2.73 -1.80
C GLY A 65 9.84 -4.03 -2.41
N PHE A 66 8.96 -4.80 -3.07
CA PHE A 66 9.30 -6.07 -3.74
C PHE A 66 9.80 -7.17 -2.78
N GLN A 67 9.39 -7.09 -1.51
CA GLN A 67 9.74 -8.04 -0.46
C GLN A 67 8.50 -8.48 0.33
N PRO A 68 8.52 -9.57 1.10
CA PRO A 68 7.37 -10.01 1.91
C PRO A 68 6.80 -8.92 2.84
N SER A 69 7.66 -8.09 3.43
CA SER A 69 7.27 -6.99 4.33
C SER A 69 8.03 -5.69 4.01
N CYS A 70 7.46 -4.56 4.42
CA CYS A 70 8.10 -3.25 4.32
C CYS A 70 9.47 -3.21 5.01
N GLN A 71 9.61 -3.88 6.17
CA GLN A 71 10.88 -3.95 6.91
C GLN A 71 12.00 -4.58 6.06
N GLN A 72 11.68 -5.61 5.27
CA GLN A 72 12.65 -6.23 4.37
C GLN A 72 12.85 -5.42 3.08
N GLY A 73 11.83 -4.68 2.64
CA GLY A 73 11.82 -3.94 1.38
C GLY A 73 12.18 -2.46 1.46
N ILE A 74 12.74 -1.96 2.58
CA ILE A 74 13.08 -0.55 2.77
C ILE A 74 13.88 0.04 1.59
N GLN A 75 14.90 -0.69 1.11
CA GLN A 75 15.69 -0.23 -0.05
C GLN A 75 14.87 -0.18 -1.34
N GLY A 76 13.98 -1.16 -1.55
CA GLY A 76 13.05 -1.18 -2.68
C GLY A 76 12.12 0.02 -2.64
N ILE A 77 11.52 0.30 -1.48
CA ILE A 77 10.65 1.44 -1.23
C ILE A 77 11.38 2.76 -1.52
N ALA A 78 12.60 2.93 -1.02
CA ALA A 78 13.39 4.14 -1.27
C ALA A 78 13.64 4.38 -2.77
N ARG A 79 13.95 3.32 -3.54
CA ARG A 79 14.08 3.41 -5.01
C ARG A 79 12.75 3.78 -5.67
N THR A 80 11.65 3.17 -5.24
CA THR A 80 10.30 3.47 -5.75
C THR A 80 9.91 4.92 -5.50
N VAL A 81 10.15 5.45 -4.29
CA VAL A 81 9.89 6.87 -3.97
C VAL A 81 10.76 7.80 -4.82
N ALA A 82 12.05 7.47 -4.97
CA ALA A 82 12.98 8.24 -5.79
C ALA A 82 12.57 8.27 -7.27
N GLN A 83 12.07 7.17 -7.82
CA GLN A 83 11.55 7.11 -9.20
C GLN A 83 10.24 7.90 -9.34
N ALA A 84 9.34 7.80 -8.35
CA ALA A 84 8.05 8.47 -8.40
C ALA A 84 8.19 9.99 -8.51
N LYS A 85 9.20 10.60 -7.85
CA LYS A 85 9.49 12.04 -7.89
C LYS A 85 8.25 12.91 -7.62
N GLY A 86 7.35 12.44 -6.75
CA GLY A 86 6.10 13.13 -6.41
C GLY A 86 5.00 13.07 -7.49
N ARG A 87 5.23 12.40 -8.63
CA ARG A 87 4.24 12.25 -9.72
C ARG A 87 3.11 11.28 -9.38
N ILE A 88 3.35 10.38 -8.43
CA ILE A 88 2.40 9.42 -7.90
C ILE A 88 2.70 9.19 -6.42
N SER A 89 1.66 9.05 -5.59
CA SER A 89 1.84 8.78 -4.16
C SER A 89 2.30 7.34 -3.93
N ILE A 90 3.33 7.14 -3.11
CA ILE A 90 3.74 5.80 -2.69
C ILE A 90 3.23 5.56 -1.27
N GLN A 91 2.47 4.48 -1.11
CA GLN A 91 1.95 4.01 0.17
C GLN A 91 2.66 2.72 0.56
N ALA A 92 3.30 2.73 1.72
CA ALA A 92 3.94 1.55 2.28
C ALA A 92 2.88 0.59 2.84
N GLY A 93 2.98 -0.71 2.52
CA GLY A 93 2.08 -1.74 3.02
C GLY A 93 2.77 -3.09 3.20
N SER A 94 2.17 -3.95 4.04
CA SER A 94 2.73 -5.22 4.55
C SER A 94 3.68 -5.04 5.73
N GLY A 95 3.23 -5.45 6.93
CA GLY A 95 4.03 -5.40 8.16
C GLY A 95 4.19 -4.01 8.76
N VAL A 96 3.42 -3.01 8.31
CA VAL A 96 3.50 -1.64 8.85
C VAL A 96 2.93 -1.58 10.27
N ASN A 97 3.77 -1.15 11.21
CA ASN A 97 3.48 -0.92 12.62
C ASN A 97 4.29 0.31 13.08
N ALA A 98 4.11 0.75 14.33
CA ALA A 98 4.78 1.94 14.85
C ALA A 98 6.31 1.84 14.76
N ASP A 99 6.90 0.68 15.02
CA ASP A 99 8.36 0.50 15.08
C ASP A 99 9.07 0.83 13.77
N ILE A 100 8.41 0.59 12.62
CA ILE A 100 9.02 0.81 11.30
C ILE A 100 8.64 2.14 10.63
N VAL A 101 7.72 2.92 11.21
CA VAL A 101 7.25 4.19 10.60
C VAL A 101 8.40 5.18 10.41
N SER A 102 9.26 5.35 11.42
CA SER A 102 10.41 6.26 11.35
C SER A 102 11.38 5.90 10.22
N GLU A 103 11.64 4.61 10.01
CA GLU A 103 12.50 4.14 8.92
C GLU A 103 11.86 4.39 7.56
N LEU A 104 10.59 4.02 7.41
CA LEU A 104 9.82 4.30 6.19
C LEU A 104 9.73 5.80 5.89
N TRP A 105 9.54 6.65 6.91
CA TRP A 105 9.46 8.10 6.75
C TRP A 105 10.74 8.67 6.11
N ARG A 106 11.91 8.16 6.50
CA ARG A 106 13.22 8.56 5.94
C ARG A 106 13.37 8.21 4.46
N THR A 107 12.65 7.20 3.96
CA THR A 107 12.61 6.89 2.52
C THR A 107 11.77 7.87 1.70
N GLY A 108 11.04 8.78 2.35
CA GLY A 108 10.12 9.73 1.72
C GLY A 108 8.66 9.29 1.72
N ILE A 109 8.31 8.14 2.30
CA ILE A 109 6.92 7.70 2.48
C ILE A 109 6.16 8.66 3.39
N ARG A 110 4.94 9.02 2.98
CA ARG A 110 3.99 9.83 3.77
C ARG A 110 2.60 9.17 3.89
N ALA A 111 2.41 8.00 3.30
CA ALA A 111 1.18 7.23 3.37
C ALA A 111 1.48 5.79 3.82
N PHE A 112 0.72 5.31 4.79
CA PHE A 112 0.94 4.03 5.45
C PHE A 112 -0.33 3.18 5.37
N HIS A 113 -0.18 1.87 5.15
CA HIS A 113 -1.27 0.91 5.12
C HIS A 113 -0.96 -0.24 6.09
N ALA A 114 -1.78 -0.37 7.13
CA ALA A 114 -1.60 -1.33 8.21
C ALA A 114 -2.90 -2.09 8.47
N THR A 115 -2.79 -3.37 8.82
CA THR A 115 -3.94 -4.20 9.19
C THR A 115 -4.46 -3.88 10.59
N ALA A 116 -3.56 -3.53 11.53
CA ALA A 116 -3.85 -3.09 12.90
C ALA A 116 -5.01 -3.86 13.57
N ARG A 117 -4.86 -5.19 13.68
CA ARG A 117 -5.86 -6.09 14.26
C ARG A 117 -5.26 -7.03 15.29
N TYR A 118 -6.12 -7.61 16.13
CA TYR A 118 -5.83 -8.73 17.03
C TYR A 118 -6.89 -9.82 16.84
N TRP A 119 -6.55 -11.06 17.21
CA TRP A 119 -7.50 -12.17 17.19
C TRP A 119 -8.19 -12.24 18.55
N GLU A 120 -9.52 -12.15 18.56
CA GLU A 120 -10.37 -12.33 19.72
C GLU A 120 -10.95 -13.74 19.66
N GLN A 121 -10.58 -14.59 20.62
CA GLN A 121 -11.08 -15.95 20.71
C GLN A 121 -12.50 -15.95 21.30
N ASP A 122 -13.41 -16.76 20.73
CA ASP A 122 -14.74 -16.93 21.27
C ASP A 122 -14.73 -18.01 22.36
N GLU A 123 -14.84 -17.58 23.61
CA GLU A 123 -14.87 -18.48 24.77
C GLU A 123 -16.19 -19.28 24.87
N GLN A 124 -17.25 -18.89 24.16
CA GLN A 124 -18.56 -19.54 24.25
C GLN A 124 -18.63 -20.87 23.48
N HIS A 125 -17.78 -21.05 22.46
CA HIS A 125 -17.76 -22.24 21.59
C HIS A 125 -16.50 -23.10 21.80
N LEU A 126 -16.14 -23.37 23.06
CA LEU A 126 -14.96 -24.16 23.46
C LEU A 126 -13.62 -23.59 22.92
N GLY A 127 -13.59 -22.33 22.48
CA GLY A 127 -12.40 -21.67 21.93
C GLY A 127 -12.01 -22.11 20.52
N PHE A 128 -12.84 -22.86 19.79
CA PHE A 128 -12.52 -23.26 18.41
C PHE A 128 -12.74 -22.14 17.38
N GLU A 129 -13.49 -21.10 17.76
CA GLU A 129 -13.83 -19.98 16.92
C GLU A 129 -13.26 -18.67 17.45
N GLY A 130 -13.32 -17.64 16.61
CA GLY A 130 -12.88 -16.31 16.96
C GLY A 130 -13.02 -15.37 15.78
N ARG A 131 -12.68 -14.11 16.01
CA ARG A 131 -12.78 -13.06 15.00
C ARG A 131 -11.60 -12.11 15.08
N TRP A 132 -11.29 -11.51 13.93
CA TRP A 132 -10.33 -10.42 13.87
C TRP A 132 -11.00 -9.12 14.30
N MET A 133 -10.46 -8.52 15.35
CA MET A 133 -10.92 -7.24 15.88
C MET A 133 -9.89 -6.14 15.58
N PRO A 134 -10.32 -4.90 15.26
CA PRO A 134 -9.42 -3.76 15.19
C PRO A 134 -8.68 -3.56 16.51
N ASP A 135 -7.39 -3.27 16.44
CA ASP A 135 -6.53 -3.04 17.60
C ASP A 135 -6.31 -1.52 17.75
N GLU A 136 -7.08 -0.89 18.65
CA GLU A 136 -7.02 0.55 18.85
C GLU A 136 -5.64 1.03 19.32
N ASP A 137 -4.93 0.24 20.11
CA ASP A 137 -3.63 0.61 20.65
C ASP A 137 -2.58 0.62 19.54
N LYS A 138 -2.61 -0.35 18.62
CA LYS A 138 -1.77 -0.32 17.41
C LYS A 138 -2.10 0.88 16.53
N ILE A 139 -3.37 1.25 16.36
CA ILE A 139 -3.78 2.42 15.59
C ILE A 139 -3.26 3.72 16.25
N LYS A 140 -3.43 3.87 17.56
CA LYS A 140 -2.95 5.02 18.33
C LYS A 140 -1.43 5.12 18.28
N ALA A 141 -0.71 4.00 18.41
CA ALA A 141 0.75 3.96 18.32
C ALA A 141 1.25 4.38 16.93
N LEU A 142 0.67 3.84 15.86
CA LEU A 142 0.95 4.26 14.48
C LEU A 142 0.73 5.76 14.30
N ARG A 143 -0.40 6.29 14.78
CA ARG A 143 -0.72 7.71 14.64
C ARG A 143 0.29 8.60 15.36
N ARG A 144 0.62 8.26 16.61
CA ARG A 144 1.61 9.00 17.41
C ARG A 144 2.95 9.06 16.72
N GLU A 145 3.39 7.95 16.14
CA GLU A 145 4.69 7.88 15.48
C GLU A 145 4.72 8.69 14.17
N VAL A 146 3.65 8.63 13.37
CA VAL A 146 3.49 9.50 12.19
C VAL A 146 3.50 10.98 12.59
N ASP A 147 2.78 11.36 13.65
CA ASP A 147 2.74 12.74 14.16
C ASP A 147 4.09 13.18 14.74
N ARG A 148 4.89 12.25 15.26
CA ARG A 148 6.27 12.52 15.74
C ARG A 148 7.20 12.79 14.57
N CYS A 149 7.14 11.97 13.52
CA CYS A 149 7.98 12.14 12.33
C CYS A 149 7.65 13.40 11.52
N SER A 150 6.41 13.89 11.55
CA SER A 150 5.99 15.07 10.80
C SER A 150 6.39 16.42 11.44
N LYS A 151 6.78 16.41 12.72
CA LYS A 151 7.21 17.60 13.47
C LYS A 151 8.73 17.83 13.44
N ASN A 152 9.49 16.84 12.97
CA ASN A 152 10.95 16.89 12.82
C ASN A 152 11.31 17.28 11.39
#